data_AF-A0A954QMC8-F1
#
_entry.id   AF-A0A954QMC8-F1
#
_cell.length_a   1.000
_cell.length_b   1.000
_cell.length_c   1.000
_cell.angle_alpha   90.00
_cell.angle_beta   90.00
_cell.angle_gamma   90.00
#
_symmetry.space_group_name_H-M   'P 1'
#
loop_
_entity.id
_entity.type
_entity.pdbx_description
1 polymer ?
#
loop_
_entity_poly.entity_id
_entity_poly.type
_entity_poly.pdbx_seq_one_letter_code
_entity_poly.pdbx_strand_id
1 'polypeptide(L)' 'MANEEELYQEHVLDHYEDPYHRGHCDHPTHRHEDDNPLCGDVVQIELQIDDSGKIVDAWFEGDGC' A
#
# COMPACT_ATOMS: atom_id res chain seq x y z
N MET A 1 -20.86 -2.15 23.46
CA MET A 1 -19.53 -2.73 23.19
C MET A 1 -19.41 -2.69 21.68
N ALA A 2 -18.38 -2.06 21.15
CA ALA A 2 -18.20 -1.99 19.70
C ALA A 2 -18.13 -3.42 19.14
N ASN A 3 -18.89 -3.66 18.08
CA ASN A 3 -18.83 -4.92 17.33
C ASN A 3 -17.44 -5.02 16.68
N GLU A 4 -16.85 -6.20 16.61
CA GLU A 4 -15.56 -6.40 15.91
C GLU A 4 -15.64 -5.91 14.47
N GLU A 5 -16.77 -6.06 13.79
CA GLU A 5 -16.98 -5.53 12.43
C GLU A 5 -16.93 -3.99 12.35
N GLU A 6 -17.40 -3.28 13.37
CA GLU A 6 -17.34 -1.82 13.42
C GLU A 6 -15.88 -1.36 13.57
N LEU A 7 -15.12 -2.02 14.44
CA LEU A 7 -13.70 -1.74 14.62
C LEU A 7 -12.90 -2.02 13.32
N TYR A 8 -13.20 -3.10 12.61
CA TYR A 8 -12.57 -3.40 11.31
C TYR A 8 -12.91 -2.35 10.25
N GLN A 9 -14.16 -1.87 10.19
CA GLN A 9 -14.56 -0.84 9.24
C GLN A 9 -13.86 0.49 9.51
N GLU A 10 -13.78 0.91 10.77
CA GLU A 10 -13.05 2.12 11.15
C GLU A 10 -11.57 2.04 10.76
N HIS A 11 -10.92 0.91 11.03
CA HIS A 11 -9.53 0.72 10.61
C HIS A 11 -9.31 0.76 9.10
N VAL A 12 -10.22 0.17 8.31
CA VAL A 12 -10.13 0.23 6.85
C VAL A 12 -10.31 1.65 6.35
N LEU A 13 -11.24 2.42 6.93
CA LEU A 13 -11.46 3.82 6.57
C LEU A 13 -10.25 4.69 6.91
N ASP A 14 -9.64 4.51 8.08
CA ASP A 14 -8.43 5.25 8.45
C ASP A 14 -7.30 5.06 7.42
N HIS A 15 -7.09 3.82 6.96
CA HIS A 15 -6.08 3.52 5.94
C HIS A 15 -6.41 4.07 4.55
N TYR A 16 -7.70 4.25 4.24
CA TYR A 16 -8.14 4.84 3.00
C TYR A 16 -7.99 6.37 3.02
N GLU A 17 -8.34 7.02 4.13
CA GLU A 17 -8.29 8.47 4.27
C GLU A 17 -6.87 9.01 4.50
N ASP A 18 -6.05 8.31 5.30
CA ASP A 18 -4.64 8.67 5.58
C ASP A 18 -3.71 7.46 5.35
N PRO A 19 -3.46 7.12 4.07
CA PRO A 19 -2.66 5.95 3.73
C PRO A 19 -1.19 6.13 4.11
N TYR A 20 -0.67 5.19 4.89
CA TYR A 20 0.75 5.11 5.21
C TYR A 20 1.58 4.85 3.95
N HIS A 21 2.63 5.65 3.75
CA HIS A 21 3.60 5.47 2.66
C HIS A 21 2.98 5.51 1.25
N ARG A 22 1.94 6.31 1.06
CA ARG A 22 1.47 6.68 -0.29
C ARG A 22 2.44 7.67 -0.93
N GLY A 23 2.92 7.38 -2.12
CA GLY A 23 3.90 8.16 -2.86
C GLY A 23 5.03 7.29 -3.43
N HIS A 24 6.23 7.85 -3.52
CA HIS A 24 7.39 7.18 -4.11
C HIS A 24 8.49 6.93 -3.09
N CYS A 25 9.20 5.83 -3.28
CA CYS A 25 10.41 5.55 -2.53
C CYS A 25 11.57 6.42 -3.08
N ASP A 26 12.38 7.02 -2.22
CA ASP A 26 13.49 7.88 -2.67
C ASP A 26 14.58 7.09 -3.43
N HIS A 27 14.84 5.85 -3.01
CA HIS A 27 15.91 4.99 -3.52
C HIS A 27 15.43 3.54 -3.75
N PRO A 28 14.46 3.31 -4.65
CA PRO A 28 13.91 1.98 -4.86
C PRO A 28 14.94 1.07 -5.52
N THR A 29 15.09 -0.14 -4.99
CA THR A 29 15.82 -1.22 -5.67
C THR A 29 14.88 -2.06 -6.53
N HIS A 30 13.58 -2.06 -6.23
CA HIS A 30 12.55 -2.77 -6.97
C HIS A 30 11.32 -1.89 -7.15
N ARG A 31 10.68 -2.01 -8.31
CA ARG A 31 9.41 -1.34 -8.64
C ARG A 31 8.57 -2.27 -9.50
N HIS A 32 7.30 -2.42 -9.17
CA HIS A 32 6.35 -3.20 -9.94
C HIS A 32 4.97 -2.54 -9.90
N GLU A 33 4.28 -2.56 -11.04
CA GLU A 33 2.91 -2.09 -11.20
C GLU A 33 2.08 -3.25 -11.74
N ASP A 34 0.89 -3.43 -11.19
CA ASP A 34 -0.07 -4.43 -11.62
C ASP A 34 -1.50 -3.87 -11.49
N ASP A 35 -2.44 -4.49 -12.19
CA ASP A 35 -3.81 -4.04 -12.27
C ASP A 35 -4.82 -5.17 -12.02
N ASN A 36 -5.99 -4.81 -11.48
CA ASN A 36 -7.16 -5.66 -11.36
C ASN A 36 -8.23 -5.20 -12.38
N PRO A 37 -8.27 -5.79 -13.59
CA PRO A 37 -9.16 -5.32 -14.67
C PRO A 37 -10.65 -5.39 -14.35
N LEU A 38 -11.05 -6.21 -13.38
CA LEU A 38 -12.46 -6.39 -13.02
C LEU A 38 -13.03 -5.18 -12.28
N CYS A 39 -12.21 -4.54 -11.45
CA CYS A 39 -12.58 -3.38 -10.64
C CYS A 39 -11.95 -2.08 -11.16
N GLY A 40 -10.90 -2.17 -11.97
CA GLY A 40 -10.12 -1.04 -12.46
C GLY A 40 -9.06 -0.56 -11.47
N ASP A 41 -8.76 -1.35 -10.43
CA ASP A 41 -7.73 -1.01 -9.47
C ASP A 41 -6.35 -1.10 -10.13
N VAL A 42 -5.49 -0.12 -9.89
CA VAL A 42 -4.09 -0.12 -10.32
C VAL A 42 -3.25 0.18 -9.10
N VAL A 43 -2.22 -0.64 -8.87
CA VAL A 43 -1.30 -0.45 -7.75
C VAL A 43 0.13 -0.61 -8.22
N GLN A 44 0.96 0.32 -7.78
CA GLN A 44 2.40 0.27 -7.93
C GLN A 44 3.06 0.17 -6.56
N ILE A 45 3.97 -0.79 -6.41
CA ILE A 45 4.78 -0.98 -5.22
C ILE A 45 6.24 -0.66 -5.55
N GLU A 46 6.85 0.14 -4.69
CA GLU A 46 8.27 0.47 -4.72
C GLU A 46 8.93 0.02 -3.41
N LEU A 47 10.03 -0.73 -3.51
CA LEU A 47 10.76 -1.25 -2.36
C LEU A 47 12.22 -0.83 -2.42
N GLN A 48 12.78 -0.50 -1.25
CA GLN A 48 14.22 -0.50 -1.04
C GLN A 48 14.59 -1.77 -0.26
N ILE A 49 15.44 -2.59 -0.88
CA ILE A 49 15.96 -3.83 -0.30
C ILE A 49 17.47 -3.69 -0.12
N ASP A 50 17.96 -3.95 1.09
CA ASP A 50 19.39 -3.91 1.42
C ASP A 50 20.16 -5.15 0.92
N ASP A 51 21.50 -5.11 1.03
CA ASP A 51 22.38 -6.21 0.59
C ASP A 51 22.15 -7.53 1.35
N SER A 52 21.49 -7.48 2.51
CA SER A 52 21.11 -8.68 3.28
C SER A 52 19.77 -9.27 2.82
N GLY A 53 19.10 -8.63 1.86
CA GLY A 53 17.80 -9.04 1.35
C GLY A 53 16.62 -8.56 2.18
N LYS A 54 16.80 -7.56 3.07
CA LYS A 54 15.70 -7.01 3.89
C LYS A 54 15.09 -5.78 3.24
N ILE A 55 13.76 -5.69 3.31
CA ILE A 55 13.04 -4.48 2.97
C ILE A 55 13.34 -3.44 4.06
N VAL A 56 13.93 -2.31 3.67
CA VAL A 56 14.24 -1.19 4.56
C VAL A 56 13.33 0.02 4.32
N ASP A 57 12.68 0.07 3.16
CA ASP A 57 11.64 1.04 2.85
C ASP A 57 10.63 0.47 1.85
N ALA A 58 9.37 0.89 1.94
CA ALA A 58 8.28 0.40 1.11
C ALA A 58 7.21 1.48 0.95
N TRP A 59 6.93 1.81 -0.31
CA TRP A 59 5.97 2.84 -0.71
C TRP A 59 5.03 2.29 -1.78
N PHE A 60 3.85 2.89 -1.88
CA PHE A 60 2.90 2.57 -2.93
C PHE A 60 2.27 3.82 -3.55
N GLU A 61 1.89 3.71 -4.81
CA GLU A 61 0.96 4.63 -5.47
C GLU A 61 -0.13 3.77 -6.10
N GLY A 62 -1.36 4.29 -6.17
CA GLY A 62 -2.45 3.53 -6.77
C GLY A 62 -3.80 4.19 -6.60
N ASP A 63 -4.71 3.74 -7.44
CA ASP A 63 -6.11 4.14 -7.48
C ASP A 63 -6.96 2.88 -7.58
N GLY A 64 -7.96 2.76 -6.71
CA GLY A 64 -8.81 1.58 -6.61
C GLY A 64 -10.05 1.83 -5.77
N CYS A 65 -10.87 0.79 -5.59
CA CYS A 65 -12.12 0.84 -4.83
C CYS A 65 -11.95 1.11 -3.33
#